data_AF-A0A1H8RWW4-F1
#
_entry.id   AF-A0A1H8RWW4-F1
#
_cell.length_a   1.000
_cell.length_b   1.000
_cell.length_c   1.000
_cell.angle_alpha   90.00
_cell.angle_beta   90.00
_cell.angle_gamma   90.00
#
_symmetry.space_group_name_H-M   'P 1'
#
loop_
_entity.id
_entity.type
_entity.pdbx_description
1 polymer ?
#
loop_
_entity_poly.entity_id
_entity_poly.type
_entity_poly.pdbx_seq_one_letter_code
_entity_poly.pdbx_strand_id
1 'polypeptide(L)' 'MYQTPAATYGSVPVVVTFWLYVGLALSVALLASELGASGGASFAVFLLAAIGLLKLFLPLFRRLLPTARHER' A
#
# COMPACT_ATOMS: atom_id res chain seq x y z
N MET A 1 28.34 20.03 -15.00
CA MET A 1 27.10 19.98 -14.21
C MET A 1 26.86 18.55 -13.78
N TYR A 2 27.18 18.18 -12.54
CA TYR A 2 26.77 16.90 -11.99
C TYR A 2 25.30 17.04 -11.58
N GLN A 3 24.39 16.39 -12.31
CA GLN A 3 23.05 16.14 -11.82
C GLN A 3 23.19 15.11 -10.69
N THR A 4 23.27 15.58 -9.45
CA THR A 4 23.12 14.70 -8.29
C THR A 4 21.76 14.02 -8.44
N PRO A 5 21.67 12.66 -8.46
CA PRO A 5 20.38 12.00 -8.51
C PRO A 5 19.56 12.49 -7.32
N ALA A 6 18.36 12.97 -7.57
CA ALA A 6 17.45 13.37 -6.51
C ALA A 6 17.34 12.21 -5.51
N ALA A 7 17.74 12.49 -4.27
CA ALA A 7 17.73 11.57 -3.16
C ALA A 7 16.41 10.79 -3.10
N THR A 8 16.44 9.51 -3.50
CA THR A 8 15.30 8.57 -3.41
C THR A 8 14.88 8.31 -1.95
N TYR A 9 15.63 8.88 -0.99
CA TYR A 9 15.39 8.85 0.45
C TYR A 9 14.01 9.40 0.87
N GLY A 10 13.36 10.25 0.06
CA GLY A 10 11.98 10.71 0.32
C GLY A 10 10.90 9.63 0.10
N SER A 11 11.21 8.58 -0.66
CA SER A 11 10.25 7.54 -1.09
C SER A 11 10.19 6.34 -0.15
N VAL A 12 11.23 6.14 0.68
CA VAL A 12 11.36 5.01 1.61
C VAL A 12 10.12 4.83 2.50
N PRO A 13 9.58 5.86 3.17
CA PRO A 13 8.41 5.67 4.03
C PRO A 13 7.13 5.32 3.23
N VAL A 14 7.00 5.79 1.99
CA VAL A 14 5.90 5.40 1.09
C VAL A 14 6.00 3.91 0.72
N VAL A 15 7.21 3.44 0.36
CA VAL A 15 7.47 2.05 0.02
C VAL A 15 7.19 1.12 1.22
N VAL A 16 7.66 1.48 2.41
CA VAL A 16 7.38 0.70 3.63
C VAL A 16 5.88 0.64 3.92
N THR A 17 5.18 1.77 3.81
CA THR A 17 3.72 1.83 4.04
C THR A 17 2.96 1.01 2.99
N PHE A 18 3.43 0.99 1.75
CA PHE A 18 2.88 0.16 0.68
C PHE A 18 3.05 -1.33 0.98
N TRP A 19 4.24 -1.75 1.40
CA TRP A 19 4.48 -3.15 1.78
C TRP A 19 3.65 -3.59 2.97
N LEU A 20 3.46 -2.73 3.98
CA LEU A 20 2.56 -3.02 5.11
C LEU A 20 1.11 -3.19 4.65
N TYR A 21 0.63 -2.31 3.77
CA TYR A 21 -0.71 -2.39 3.19
C TYR A 21 -0.92 -3.72 2.43
N VAL A 22 0.03 -4.07 1.54
CA VAL A 22 -0.04 -5.33 0.77
C VAL A 22 0.04 -6.54 1.69
N GLY A 23 0.94 -6.53 2.68
CA GLY A 23 1.10 -7.62 3.64
C GLY A 23 -0.15 -7.86 4.48
N LEU A 24 -0.81 -6.79 4.93
CA LEU A 24 -2.09 -6.88 5.66
C LEU A 24 -3.19 -7.46 4.79
N ALA A 25 -3.37 -6.96 3.57
CA ALA A 25 -4.38 -7.47 2.64
C ALA A 25 -4.15 -8.96 2.32
N LEU A 26 -2.89 -9.34 2.08
CA LEU A 26 -2.50 -10.73 1.81
C LEU A 26 -2.75 -11.64 3.02
N SER A 27 -2.44 -11.18 4.23
CA SER A 27 -2.68 -11.96 5.46
C SER A 27 -4.15 -12.26 5.65
N VAL A 28 -5.04 -11.29 5.38
CA VAL A 28 -6.49 -11.49 5.44
C VAL A 28 -6.97 -12.50 4.40
N ALA A 29 -6.41 -12.47 3.19
CA ALA A 29 -6.75 -13.44 2.14
C ALA A 29 -6.27 -14.86 2.46
N LEU A 30 -5.07 -15.00 3.05
CA LEU A 30 -4.55 -16.29 3.50
C LEU A 30 -5.40 -16.87 4.63
N LEU A 31 -5.77 -16.06 5.61
CA LEU A 31 -6.71 -16.45 6.67
C LEU A 31 -8.06 -16.93 6.11
N ALA A 32 -8.60 -16.23 5.10
CA ALA A 32 -9.83 -16.66 4.44
C ALA A 32 -9.66 -18.02 3.74
N SER A 33 -8.51 -18.24 3.10
CA SER A 33 -8.18 -19.52 2.46
C SER A 33 -8.06 -20.67 3.47
N GLU A 34 -7.41 -20.43 4.61
CA GLU A 34 -7.29 -21.39 5.71
C GLU A 34 -8.67 -21.76 6.31
N LEU A 35 -9.61 -20.82 6.31
CA LEU A 35 -11.00 -21.06 6.72
C LEU A 35 -11.84 -21.83 5.68
N GLY A 36 -11.21 -22.33 4.61
CA GLY A 36 -11.87 -23.14 3.59
C GLY A 36 -12.58 -22.33 2.50
N ALA A 37 -12.28 -21.03 2.36
CA ALA A 37 -12.79 -20.26 1.24
C ALA A 37 -12.20 -20.78 -0.07
N SER A 38 -13.06 -20.97 -1.08
CA SER A 38 -12.63 -21.31 -2.44
C SER A 38 -11.74 -20.19 -3.01
N GLY A 39 -10.86 -20.50 -3.96
CA GLY A 39 -9.91 -19.51 -4.49
C GLY A 39 -10.58 -18.21 -4.99
N GLY A 40 -11.78 -18.30 -5.58
CA GLY A 40 -12.57 -17.14 -5.97
C GLY A 40 -13.11 -16.33 -4.78
N ALA A 41 -13.54 -17.00 -3.71
CA ALA A 41 -14.00 -16.34 -2.49
C ALA A 41 -12.83 -15.68 -1.74
N SER A 42 -11.67 -16.33 -1.64
CA SER A 42 -10.45 -15.74 -1.05
C SER A 42 -10.00 -14.48 -1.81
N PHE A 43 -10.14 -14.47 -3.14
CA PHE A 43 -9.86 -13.29 -3.96
C PHE A 43 -10.87 -12.16 -3.71
N ALA A 44 -12.15 -12.48 -3.56
CA ALA A 44 -13.16 -11.48 -3.19
C ALA A 44 -12.89 -10.88 -1.80
N VAL A 45 -12.51 -11.72 -0.83
CA VAL A 45 -12.13 -11.27 0.52
C VAL A 45 -10.86 -10.41 0.48
N PHE A 46 -9.86 -10.78 -0.32
CA PHE A 46 -8.68 -9.96 -0.57
C PHE A 46 -9.06 -8.57 -1.10
N LEU A 47 -9.93 -8.49 -2.11
CA LEU A 47 -10.41 -7.24 -2.69
C LEU A 47 -11.14 -6.37 -1.66
N LEU A 48 -12.05 -6.96 -0.87
CA LEU A 48 -12.78 -6.24 0.17
C LEU A 48 -11.83 -5.71 1.27
N ALA A 49 -10.88 -6.54 1.70
CA ALA A 49 -9.87 -6.14 2.67
C ALA A 49 -8.99 -5.01 2.12
N ALA A 50 -8.51 -5.14 0.88
CA ALA A 50 -7.71 -4.12 0.19
C ALA A 50 -8.46 -2.79 0.10
N ILE A 51 -9.73 -2.79 -0.33
CA ILE A 51 -10.55 -1.57 -0.41
C ILE A 51 -10.79 -0.95 0.98
N GLY A 52 -11.06 -1.78 2.00
CA GLY A 52 -11.24 -1.32 3.37
C GLY A 52 -9.97 -0.68 3.95
N LEU A 53 -8.84 -1.37 3.80
CA LEU A 53 -7.51 -0.88 4.18
C LEU A 53 -7.13 0.37 3.40
N LEU A 54 -7.52 0.49 2.13
CA LEU A 54 -7.21 1.65 1.31
C LEU A 54 -7.79 2.91 1.93
N LYS A 55 -9.03 2.90 2.43
CA LYS A 55 -9.61 4.06 3.14
C LYS A 55 -8.77 4.49 4.34
N LEU A 56 -8.28 3.53 5.11
CA LEU A 56 -7.47 3.79 6.30
C LEU A 56 -6.06 4.30 5.95
N PHE A 57 -5.45 3.73 4.91
CA PHE A 57 -4.09 4.04 4.49
C PHE A 57 -4.01 5.25 3.54
N LEU A 58 -5.11 5.64 2.89
CA LEU A 58 -5.16 6.80 1.99
C LEU A 58 -4.63 8.10 2.63
N PRO A 59 -5.01 8.49 3.86
CA PRO A 59 -4.44 9.68 4.50
C PRO A 59 -2.95 9.54 4.81
N LEU A 60 -2.46 8.33 5.11
CA LEU A 60 -1.04 8.07 5.34
C LEU A 60 -0.26 8.21 4.04
N PHE A 61 -0.73 7.62 2.94
CA PHE A 61 -0.11 7.80 1.62
C PHE A 61 -0.12 9.26 1.20
N ARG A 62 -1.22 9.99 1.38
CA ARG A 62 -1.29 11.44 1.08
C ARG A 62 -0.31 12.26 1.91
N ARG A 63 -0.06 11.88 3.16
CA ARG A 63 0.89 12.58 4.05
C ARG A 63 2.35 12.25 3.72
N LEU A 64 2.60 11.03 3.25
CA LEU A 64 3.94 10.52 2.95
C LEU A 64 4.38 10.80 1.52
N LEU A 65 3.43 10.97 0.57
CA LEU A 65 3.77 11.51 -0.73
C LEU A 65 4.32 12.92 -0.50
N PRO A 66 5.57 13.21 -0.92
CA PRO A 66 6.03 14.58 -0.92
C PRO A 66 5.06 15.33 -1.82
N THR A 67 4.34 16.30 -1.25
CA THR A 67 3.68 17.35 -2.04
C THR A 67 4.81 17.95 -2.84
N ALA A 68 4.93 17.56 -4.10
CA ALA A 68 5.72 18.29 -5.05
C ALA A 68 5.08 19.67 -5.07
N ARG A 69 5.60 20.57 -4.25
CA ARG A 69 5.43 22.00 -4.40
C ARG A 69 5.94 22.24 -5.81
N HIS A 70 5.04 22.20 -6.78
CA HIS A 70 5.27 22.76 -8.10
C HIS A 70 5.54 24.23 -7.82
N GLU A 71 6.82 24.51 -7.63
CA GLU A 71 7.39 25.83 -7.72
C GLU A 71 7.16 26.24 -9.18
N ARG A 72 6.05 26.94 -9.41
CA ARG A 72 5.82 27.88 -10.51
C ARG A 72 4.51 28.60 -10.26
#